data_AF-A0A370FKV7-F1
#
_entry.id   AF-A0A370FKV7-F1
#
_cell.length_a   1.000
_cell.length_b   1.000
_cell.length_c   1.000
_cell.angle_alpha   90.00
_cell.angle_beta   90.00
_cell.angle_gamma   90.00
#
_symmetry.space_group_name_H-M   'P 1'
#
loop_
_entity.id
_entity.type
_entity.pdbx_description
1 polymer ?
#
loop_
_entity_poly.entity_id
_entity_poly.type
_entity_poly.pdbx_seq_one_letter_code
_entity_poly.pdbx_strand_id
1 'polypeptide(L)'
;MDALTTDLEHLEQLSSILHALGDEARSLRTGPAAGPYASTVGGTMSSVLEASSISADLVDGALVAALAERLGETGDVMRYVAAQYRNQETANAEQLVRTYLDATGDWDAPGDPA
;
A
#
# COMPACT_ATOMS: atom_id res chain seq x y z
N MET A 1 18.09 -23.87 12.31
CA MET A 1 16.91 -23.00 12.51
C MET A 1 15.69 -23.81 12.16
N ASP A 2 14.64 -23.75 12.97
CA ASP A 2 13.37 -24.38 12.63
C ASP A 2 12.60 -23.52 11.60
N ALA A 3 11.61 -24.11 10.95
CA ALA A 3 10.83 -23.44 9.91
C ALA A 3 10.10 -22.19 10.44
N LEU A 4 9.65 -22.23 11.69
CA LEU A 4 8.95 -21.11 12.33
C LEU A 4 9.86 -19.88 12.44
N THR A 5 11.09 -20.05 12.91
CA THR A 5 12.06 -18.95 13.05
C THR A 5 12.33 -18.27 11.70
N THR A 6 12.52 -19.08 10.65
CA THR A 6 12.70 -18.58 9.27
C THR A 6 11.48 -17.79 8.79
N ASP A 7 10.27 -18.28 9.04
CA ASP A 7 9.04 -17.59 8.65
C ASP A 7 8.87 -16.25 9.37
N LEU A 8 9.23 -16.17 10.66
CA LEU A 8 9.17 -14.93 11.43
C LEU A 8 10.17 -13.88 10.92
N GLU A 9 11.39 -14.29 10.58
CA GLU A 9 12.38 -13.41 9.94
C GLU A 9 11.88 -12.91 8.58
N HIS A 10 11.23 -13.77 7.81
CA HIS A 10 10.66 -13.39 6.53
C HIS A 10 9.52 -12.38 6.69
N LEU A 11 8.63 -12.55 7.68
CA LEU A 11 7.58 -11.56 7.98
C LEU A 11 8.15 -10.19 8.36
N GLU A 12 9.23 -10.14 9.13
CA GLU A 12 9.91 -8.88 9.44
C GLU A 12 10.51 -8.23 8.20
N GLN A 13 11.15 -9.02 7.32
CA GLN A 13 11.69 -8.52 6.07
C GLN A 13 10.58 -7.94 5.18
N LEU A 14 9.47 -8.66 5.02
CA LEU A 14 8.32 -8.21 4.24
C LEU A 14 7.69 -6.94 4.84
N SER A 15 7.58 -6.86 6.18
CA SER A 15 7.09 -5.64 6.84
C SER A 15 7.94 -4.42 6.49
N SER A 16 9.27 -4.56 6.47
CA SER A 16 10.18 -3.49 6.10
C SER A 16 10.02 -3.08 4.63
N ILE A 17 9.80 -4.04 3.74
CA ILE A 17 9.57 -3.77 2.32
C ILE A 17 8.26 -2.98 2.14
N LEU A 18 7.19 -3.36 2.83
CA LEU A 18 5.90 -2.66 2.74
C LEU A 18 5.98 -1.22 3.25
N HIS A 19 6.68 -0.97 4.35
CA HIS A 19 6.92 0.40 4.80
C HIS A 19 7.71 1.22 3.78
N ALA A 20 8.78 0.65 3.20
CA ALA A 20 9.56 1.30 2.16
C ALA A 20 8.70 1.64 0.93
N LEU A 21 7.86 0.71 0.49
CA LEU A 21 6.91 0.94 -0.61
C LEU A 21 5.86 2.02 -0.25
N GLY A 22 5.42 2.06 1.01
CA GLY A 22 4.54 3.13 1.49
C GLY A 22 5.20 4.50 1.42
N ASP A 23 6.48 4.59 1.76
CA ASP A 23 7.26 5.83 1.66
C ASP A 23 7.54 6.21 0.19
N GLU A 24 7.84 5.24 -0.67
CA GLU A 24 7.94 5.45 -2.11
C GLU A 24 6.62 5.93 -2.70
N ALA A 25 5.49 5.34 -2.29
CA ALA A 25 4.16 5.78 -2.72
C ALA A 25 3.92 7.24 -2.34
N ARG A 26 4.26 7.69 -1.13
CA ARG A 26 4.15 9.11 -0.72
C ARG A 26 4.97 10.06 -1.58
N SER A 27 6.02 9.57 -2.22
CA SER A 27 6.87 10.35 -3.12
C SER A 27 6.31 10.44 -4.54
N LEU A 28 5.31 9.63 -4.88
CA LEU A 28 4.64 9.70 -6.18
C LEU A 28 3.94 11.05 -6.32
N ARG A 29 4.21 11.69 -7.47
CA ARG A 29 3.58 12.93 -7.90
C ARG A 29 3.14 12.71 -9.34
N THR A 30 1.84 12.67 -9.56
CA THR A 30 1.28 12.87 -10.88
C THR A 30 1.32 14.38 -11.12
N GLY A 31 2.45 14.85 -11.64
CA GLY A 31 2.54 16.22 -12.14
C GLY A 31 1.38 16.53 -13.09
N PRO A 32 1.13 17.82 -13.40
CA PRO A 32 -0.03 18.20 -14.20
C PRO A 32 -0.10 17.37 -15.49
N ALA A 33 -1.18 16.60 -15.67
CA ALA A 33 -1.30 15.66 -16.79
C ALA A 33 -1.27 16.35 -18.17
N ALA A 34 -1.53 17.66 -18.21
CA ALA A 34 -1.38 18.50 -19.40
C ALA A 34 0.08 18.83 -19.77
N GLY A 35 1.06 18.52 -18.91
CA GLY A 35 2.49 18.69 -19.18
C GLY A 35 2.86 20.13 -19.58
N PRO A 36 3.89 20.33 -20.44
CA PRO A 36 4.33 21.68 -20.85
C PRO A 36 3.26 22.47 -21.63
N TYR A 37 2.22 21.81 -22.15
CA TYR A 37 1.16 22.45 -22.93
C TYR A 37 0.22 23.30 -22.07
N ALA A 38 0.13 23.03 -20.76
CA ALA A 38 -0.59 23.88 -19.80
C ALA A 38 -0.05 25.32 -19.75
N SER A 39 1.21 25.52 -20.15
CA SER A 39 1.89 26.83 -20.10
C SER A 39 1.64 27.68 -21.35
N THR A 40 0.96 27.15 -22.38
CA THR A 40 0.73 27.86 -23.64
C THR A 40 -0.70 28.36 -23.71
N VAL A 41 -0.89 29.68 -23.80
CA VAL A 41 -2.22 30.29 -24.00
C VAL A 41 -2.83 29.78 -25.31
N GLY A 42 -3.99 29.08 -25.21
CA GLY A 42 -4.66 28.45 -26.36
C GLY A 42 -4.10 27.07 -26.77
N GLY A 43 -3.07 26.56 -26.08
CA GLY A 43 -2.43 25.28 -26.39
C GLY A 43 -3.17 24.04 -25.91
N THR A 44 -4.22 24.19 -25.09
CA THR A 44 -4.98 23.07 -24.52
C THR A 44 -6.44 23.47 -24.29
N MET A 45 -7.38 22.55 -24.55
CA MET A 45 -8.80 22.77 -24.29
C MET A 45 -9.05 22.88 -22.78
N SER A 46 -9.96 23.77 -22.36
CA SER A 46 -10.31 23.94 -20.93
C SER A 46 -10.74 22.63 -20.27
N SER A 47 -11.47 21.76 -20.99
CA SER A 47 -11.90 20.45 -20.50
C SER A 47 -10.73 19.49 -20.23
N VAL A 48 -9.62 19.60 -20.98
CA VAL A 48 -8.42 18.78 -20.76
C VAL A 48 -7.68 19.26 -19.51
N LEU A 49 -7.63 20.58 -19.28
CA LEU A 49 -7.05 21.13 -18.04
C LEU A 49 -7.87 20.71 -16.81
N GLU A 50 -9.19 20.75 -16.91
CA GLU A 50 -10.10 20.33 -15.84
C GLU A 50 -9.99 18.83 -15.54
N ALA A 51 -10.01 17.98 -16.56
CA ALA A 51 -9.79 16.53 -16.40
C ALA A 51 -8.39 16.22 -15.81
N SER A 52 -7.37 16.98 -16.20
CA SER A 52 -6.01 16.85 -15.65
C SER A 52 -5.96 17.24 -14.17
N SER A 53 -6.68 18.30 -13.77
CA SER A 53 -6.79 18.74 -12.37
C SER A 53 -7.50 17.68 -11.53
N ILE A 54 -8.64 17.16 -12.00
CA ILE A 54 -9.40 16.11 -11.31
C ILE A 54 -8.51 14.87 -11.12
N SER A 55 -7.76 14.49 -12.15
CA SER A 55 -6.87 13.33 -12.09
C SER A 55 -5.72 13.55 -11.10
N ALA A 56 -5.11 14.74 -11.09
CA ALA A 56 -4.06 15.08 -10.13
C ALA A 56 -4.60 15.11 -8.69
N ASP A 57 -5.74 15.76 -8.45
CA ASP A 57 -6.36 15.83 -7.12
C ASP A 57 -6.75 14.44 -6.60
N LEU A 58 -7.31 13.58 -7.47
CA LEU A 58 -7.69 12.23 -7.09
C LEU A 58 -6.46 11.35 -6.84
N VAL A 59 -5.48 11.36 -7.74
CA VAL A 59 -4.31 10.49 -7.64
C VAL A 59 -3.36 10.95 -6.54
N ASP A 60 -2.94 12.22 -6.55
CA ASP A 60 -1.98 12.74 -5.57
C ASP A 60 -2.63 13.01 -4.21
N GLY A 61 -3.89 13.45 -4.21
CA GLY A 61 -4.59 13.86 -2.99
C GLY A 61 -5.25 12.72 -2.22
N ALA A 62 -5.78 11.70 -2.92
CA ALA A 62 -6.53 10.62 -2.28
C ALA A 62 -5.86 9.24 -2.45
N LEU A 63 -5.54 8.83 -3.68
CA LEU A 63 -5.08 7.46 -3.95
C LEU A 63 -3.67 7.20 -3.43
N VAL A 64 -2.73 8.11 -3.66
CA VAL A 64 -1.35 8.00 -3.16
C VAL A 64 -1.32 7.92 -1.63
N ALA A 65 -2.07 8.79 -0.96
CA ALA A 65 -2.17 8.80 0.49
C ALA A 65 -2.77 7.49 1.04
N ALA A 66 -3.89 7.04 0.46
CA ALA A 66 -4.55 5.80 0.86
C ALA A 66 -3.68 4.56 0.63
N LEU A 67 -2.96 4.50 -0.50
CA LEU A 67 -2.04 3.40 -0.79
C LEU A 67 -0.89 3.36 0.22
N ALA A 68 -0.29 4.51 0.52
CA ALA A 68 0.80 4.60 1.48
C ALA A 68 0.38 4.24 2.91
N GLU A 69 -0.81 4.66 3.33
CA GLU A 69 -1.40 4.28 4.60
C GLU A 69 -1.63 2.77 4.67
N ARG A 70 -2.26 2.19 3.64
CA ARG A 70 -2.56 0.76 3.60
C ARG A 70 -1.33 -0.13 3.60
N LEU A 71 -0.29 0.24 2.85
CA LEU A 71 1.01 -0.46 2.85
C LEU A 71 1.68 -0.38 4.22
N GLY A 72 1.61 0.78 4.88
CA GLY A 72 2.10 0.97 6.25
C GLY A 72 1.36 0.09 7.26
N GLU A 73 0.03 0.10 7.25
CA GLU A 73 -0.81 -0.73 8.12
C GLU A 73 -0.50 -2.22 7.95
N THR A 74 -0.37 -2.69 6.71
CA THR A 74 -0.03 -4.08 6.40
C THR A 74 1.35 -4.45 6.97
N GLY A 75 2.34 -3.55 6.83
CA GLY A 75 3.66 -3.73 7.44
C GLY A 75 3.62 -3.79 8.97
N ASP A 76 2.84 -2.93 9.61
CA ASP A 76 2.68 -2.92 11.07
C ASP A 76 2.07 -4.22 11.59
N VAL A 77 1.07 -4.76 10.88
CA VAL A 77 0.44 -6.04 11.23
C VAL A 77 1.42 -7.19 11.10
N MET A 78 2.23 -7.26 10.03
CA MET A 78 3.26 -8.30 9.87
C MET A 78 4.27 -8.27 11.01
N ARG A 79 4.76 -7.08 11.38
CA ARG A 79 5.70 -6.89 12.48
C ARG A 79 5.07 -7.26 13.83
N TYR A 80 3.82 -6.89 14.06
CA TYR A 80 3.07 -7.28 15.25
C TYR A 80 2.94 -8.81 15.37
N VAL A 81 2.58 -9.48 14.26
CA VAL A 81 2.47 -10.94 14.20
C VAL A 81 3.81 -11.60 14.53
N ALA A 82 4.91 -11.14 13.91
CA ALA A 82 6.23 -11.68 14.15
C ALA A 82 6.66 -11.54 15.63
N ALA A 83 6.38 -10.38 16.23
CA ALA A 83 6.67 -10.11 17.64
C ALA A 83 5.84 -10.98 18.60
N GLN A 84 4.56 -11.22 18.31
CA GLN A 84 3.70 -12.07 19.16
C GLN A 84 4.18 -13.52 19.16
N TYR A 85 4.54 -14.07 18.00
CA TYR A 85 5.04 -15.44 17.89
C TYR A 85 6.37 -15.68 18.59
N ARG A 86 7.29 -14.70 18.60
CA ARG A 86 8.55 -14.85 19.36
C ARG A 86 8.31 -14.93 20.88
N ASN A 87 7.21 -14.35 21.34
CA ASN A 87 6.89 -14.21 22.76
C ASN A 87 5.88 -15.26 23.26
N GLN A 88 5.26 -16.06 22.38
CA GLN A 88 4.26 -17.07 22.74
C GLN A 88 4.63 -18.45 22.20
N GLU A 89 4.40 -19.49 22.99
CA GLU A 89 4.42 -20.87 22.52
C GLU A 89 3.36 -21.06 21.42
N THR A 90 3.71 -21.84 20.40
CA THR A 90 3.16 -22.10 19.05
C THR A 90 1.63 -22.31 18.89
N ALA A 91 0.81 -22.15 19.94
CA ALA A 91 -0.59 -22.54 19.99
C ALA A 91 -1.58 -21.59 19.28
N ASN A 92 -1.18 -20.36 18.92
CA ASN A 92 -2.11 -19.33 18.41
C ASN A 92 -1.92 -19.00 16.91
N ALA A 93 -1.36 -19.93 16.15
CA ALA A 93 -0.98 -19.69 14.76
C ALA A 93 -2.13 -19.26 13.85
N GLU A 94 -3.27 -19.96 13.94
CA GLU A 94 -4.47 -19.67 13.15
C GLU A 94 -5.09 -18.31 13.49
N GLN A 95 -5.06 -17.90 14.76
CA GLN A 95 -5.59 -16.61 15.18
C GLN A 95 -4.77 -15.45 14.62
N LEU A 96 -3.46 -15.66 14.44
CA LEU A 96 -2.57 -14.67 13.84
C LEU A 96 -2.74 -14.57 12.33
N VAL A 97 -2.93 -15.69 11.63
CA VAL A 97 -3.28 -15.67 10.20
C VAL A 97 -4.60 -14.92 9.98
N ARG A 98 -5.60 -15.17 10.84
CA ARG A 98 -6.86 -14.40 10.80
C ARG A 98 -6.66 -12.91 11.08
N THR A 99 -5.89 -12.56 12.11
CA THR A 99 -5.59 -11.15 12.43
C THR A 99 -4.89 -10.44 11.26
N TYR A 100 -3.97 -11.15 10.60
CA TYR A 100 -3.30 -10.66 9.41
C TYR A 100 -4.29 -10.41 8.28
N LEU A 101 -5.09 -11.41 7.89
CA LEU A 101 -6.07 -11.31 6.81
C LEU A 101 -7.15 -10.24 7.08
N ASP A 102 -7.66 -10.16 8.31
CA ASP A 102 -8.66 -9.16 8.70
C ASP A 102 -8.10 -7.73 8.58
N ALA A 103 -6.85 -7.52 9.00
CA ALA A 103 -6.25 -6.18 9.02
C ALA A 103 -5.81 -5.72 7.62
N THR A 104 -5.27 -6.62 6.80
CA THR A 104 -4.85 -6.30 5.42
C THR A 104 -6.03 -6.19 4.46
N GLY A 105 -7.19 -6.73 4.85
CA GLY A 105 -8.36 -6.84 3.99
C GLY A 105 -8.20 -7.93 2.93
N ASP A 106 -9.31 -8.25 2.28
CA ASP A 106 -9.33 -9.17 1.16
C ASP A 106 -8.83 -8.44 -0.10
N TRP A 107 -7.71 -8.89 -0.66
CA TRP A 107 -7.12 -8.31 -1.88
C TRP A 107 -7.71 -8.93 -3.15
N ASP A 108 -8.84 -9.62 -3.04
CA ASP A 108 -9.55 -10.12 -4.20
C ASP A 108 -9.96 -8.95 -5.10
N ALA A 109 -9.36 -8.91 -6.30
CA ALA A 109 -9.84 -8.06 -7.36
C ALA A 109 -11.31 -8.45 -7.62
N PRO A 110 -12.26 -7.50 -7.63
CA PRO A 110 -13.65 -7.83 -7.91
C PRO A 110 -13.76 -8.33 -9.36
N GLY A 111 -13.78 -9.65 -9.54
CA GLY A 111 -14.14 -10.29 -10.80
C GLY A 111 -13.21 -11.35 -11.38
N ASP A 112 -12.60 -12.23 -10.57
CA ASP A 112 -12.16 -13.53 -11.09
C ASP A 112 -12.96 -14.66 -10.42
N PRO A 113 -14.02 -15.19 -11.06
CA PRO A 113 -14.68 -16.39 -10.55
C PRO A 113 -13.74 -17.58 -10.70
N ALA A 114 -13.54 -18.31 -9.60
CA ALA A 114 -12.86 -19.59 -9.54
C ALA A 114 -13.37 -20.63 -10.56
#